data_AF-A0A1E3P8J4-F1
#
_entry.id   AF-A0A1E3P8J4-F1
#
_cell.length_a   1.000
_cell.length_b   1.000
_cell.length_c   1.000
_cell.angle_alpha   90.00
_cell.angle_beta   90.00
_cell.angle_gamma   90.00
#
_symmetry.space_group_name_H-M   'P 1'
#
loop_
_entity.id
_entity.type
_entity.pdbx_description
1 polymer ?
#
loop_
_entity_poly.entity_id
_entity_poly.type
_entity_poly.pdbx_seq_one_letter_code
_entity_poly.pdbx_strand_id
1 'polypeptide(L)'
;MESYNGAVLSPNDALILLEAARQRLIPKITRRLKDHERQLIKPGSIFIWDEKEAKMRRWTDGRSWSASRVTGAFLTYREME
;
A
#
# COMPACT_ATOMS: atom_id res chain seq x y z
N MET A 1 8.31 4.98 5.86
CA MET A 1 8.94 3.70 5.46
C MET A 1 7.98 3.00 4.52
N GLU A 2 8.38 2.75 3.28
CA GLU A 2 7.61 2.00 2.28
C GLU A 2 8.14 0.56 2.18
N SER A 3 7.30 -0.38 1.72
CA SER A 3 7.71 -1.77 1.47
C SER A 3 8.55 -1.87 0.21
N TYR A 4 8.20 -1.10 -0.82
CA TYR A 4 8.88 -1.09 -2.11
C TYR A 4 8.63 0.25 -2.82
N ASN A 5 9.51 0.61 -3.76
CA ASN A 5 9.34 1.76 -4.64
C ASN A 5 9.23 1.30 -6.10
N GLY A 6 8.09 1.51 -6.74
CA GLY A 6 7.85 1.09 -8.12
C GLY A 6 6.38 1.14 -8.52
N ALA A 7 5.98 0.35 -9.52
CA ALA A 7 4.60 0.27 -9.99
C ALA A 7 4.07 -1.16 -9.90
N VAL A 8 2.78 -1.29 -9.57
CA VAL A 8 2.02 -2.55 -9.66
C VAL A 8 1.07 -2.40 -10.83
N LEU A 9 1.38 -3.03 -11.96
CA LEU A 9 0.61 -2.90 -13.20
C LEU A 9 -0.27 -4.14 -13.47
N SER A 10 0.10 -5.27 -12.87
CA SER A 10 -0.60 -6.54 -13.02
C SER A 10 -0.77 -7.26 -11.68
N PRO A 11 -1.74 -8.20 -11.57
CA PRO A 11 -1.86 -9.06 -10.40
C PRO A 11 -0.58 -9.87 -10.12
N ASN A 12 0.20 -10.20 -11.16
CA ASN A 12 1.46 -10.92 -11.00
C ASN A 12 2.51 -10.07 -10.27
N ASP A 13 2.60 -8.76 -10.55
CA ASP A 13 3.49 -7.85 -9.82
C ASP A 13 3.13 -7.82 -8.33
N ALA A 14 1.84 -7.77 -8.03
CA ALA A 14 1.35 -7.82 -6.65
C ALA A 14 1.73 -9.15 -5.97
N LEU A 15 1.57 -10.29 -6.65
CA LEU A 15 1.95 -11.60 -6.11
C LEU A 15 3.44 -11.72 -5.81
N ILE A 16 4.30 -11.23 -6.70
CA ILE A 16 5.76 -11.21 -6.48
C ILE A 16 6.10 -10.38 -5.24
N LEU A 17 5.54 -9.19 -5.11
CA LEU A 17 5.79 -8.31 -3.97
C LEU A 17 5.24 -8.91 -2.66
N LEU A 18 4.06 -9.53 -2.69
CA LEU A 18 3.49 -10.23 -1.54
C LEU A 18 4.38 -11.41 -1.09
N GLU A 19 4.91 -12.19 -2.04
CA GLU A 19 5.81 -13.30 -1.74
C GLU A 19 7.15 -12.81 -1.19
N ALA A 20 7.73 -11.76 -1.76
CA ALA A 20 8.95 -11.13 -1.24
C ALA A 20 8.76 -10.62 0.19
N ALA A 21 7.61 -10.01 0.50
CA ALA A 21 7.25 -9.57 1.84
C ALA A 21 7.05 -10.75 2.81
N ARG A 22 6.44 -11.85 2.34
CA ARG A 22 6.27 -13.09 3.13
C ARG A 22 7.61 -13.72 3.48
N GLN A 23 8.56 -13.72 2.54
CA GLN A 23 9.94 -14.20 2.73
C GLN A 23 10.83 -13.21 3.50
N ARG A 24 10.31 -12.03 3.86
CA ARG A 24 11.06 -10.94 4.54
C ARG A 24 12.21 -10.36 3.72
N LEU A 25 12.15 -10.48 2.39
CA LEU A 25 13.10 -9.82 1.49
C LEU A 25 12.85 -8.31 1.39
N ILE A 26 11.59 -7.89 1.59
CA ILE A 26 11.18 -6.50 1.72
C ILE A 26 10.37 -6.29 3.01
N PRO A 27 10.38 -5.10 3.62
CA PRO A 27 9.71 -4.87 4.88
C PRO A 27 8.18 -4.84 4.72
N LYS A 28 7.47 -5.35 5.71
CA LYS A 28 6.02 -5.14 5.87
C LYS A 28 5.76 -3.98 6.83
N ILE A 29 4.65 -3.30 6.63
CA ILE A 29 4.09 -2.36 7.59
C ILE A 29 3.44 -3.15 8.73
N THR A 30 3.89 -2.91 9.96
CA THR A 30 3.45 -3.63 11.17
C THR A 30 2.64 -2.75 12.13
N ARG A 31 2.34 -1.51 11.73
CA ARG A 31 1.48 -0.56 12.46
C ARG A 31 1.01 0.54 11.53
N ARG A 32 0.01 1.32 11.96
CA ARG A 32 -0.39 2.55 11.24
C ARG A 32 0.79 3.53 11.12
N LEU A 33 0.81 4.26 10.00
CA LEU A 33 1.73 5.37 9.79
C LEU A 33 1.42 6.53 10.73
N LYS A 34 2.49 7.11 11.29
CA LYS A 34 2.49 8.40 11.99
C LYS A 34 2.36 9.54 10.97
N ASP A 35 1.98 10.72 11.43
CA ASP A 35 1.68 11.84 10.54
C ASP A 35 2.88 12.24 9.65
N HIS A 36 4.10 12.29 10.21
CA HIS A 36 5.30 12.56 9.42
C HIS A 36 5.61 11.45 8.40
N GLU A 37 5.26 10.18 8.67
CA GLU A 37 5.45 9.08 7.72
C GLU A 37 4.47 9.17 6.56
N ARG A 38 3.26 9.71 6.79
CA ARG A 38 2.25 9.94 5.74
C ARG A 38 2.67 11.05 4.77
N GLN A 39 3.37 12.07 5.26
CA GLN A 39 3.93 13.15 4.43
C GLN A 39 4.97 12.64 3.43
N LEU A 40 5.57 11.46 3.67
CA LEU A 40 6.56 10.85 2.79
C LEU A 40 5.94 9.99 1.68
N ILE A 41 4.61 9.80 1.67
CA ILE A 41 3.92 9.05 0.60
C ILE A 41 4.04 9.82 -0.70
N LYS A 42 4.52 9.16 -1.75
CA LYS A 42 4.77 9.76 -3.07
C LYS A 42 4.47 8.77 -4.19
N PRO A 43 4.40 9.22 -5.46
CA PRO A 43 4.30 8.31 -6.58
C PRO A 43 5.35 7.19 -6.48
N GLY A 44 4.88 5.96 -6.65
CA GLY A 44 5.71 4.75 -6.54
C GLY A 44 5.79 4.12 -5.15
N SER A 45 5.31 4.77 -4.09
CA SER A 45 5.30 4.19 -2.75
C SER A 45 4.33 3.01 -2.64
N ILE A 46 4.84 1.83 -2.31
CA ILE A 46 4.06 0.61 -2.12
C ILE A 46 4.15 0.15 -0.67
N PHE A 47 2.99 -0.14 -0.07
CA PHE A 47 2.86 -0.54 1.33
C PHE A 47 2.17 -1.91 1.41
N ILE A 48 2.82 -2.86 2.07
CA ILE A 48 2.31 -4.23 2.24
C ILE A 48 2.17 -4.48 3.74
N TRP A 49 1.00 -4.96 4.17
CA TRP A 49 0.76 -5.27 5.58
C TRP A 49 -0.06 -6.55 5.75
N ASP A 50 0.12 -7.19 6.90
CA ASP A 50 -0.81 -8.20 7.38
C ASP A 50 -1.83 -7.53 8.31
N GLU A 51 -3.12 -7.82 8.13
CA GLU A 51 -4.22 -7.17 8.88
C GLU A 51 -4.07 -7.38 10.40
N LYS A 52 -3.72 -8.59 10.84
CA LYS A 52 -3.65 -8.96 12.25
C LYS A 52 -2.41 -8.36 12.89
N GLU A 53 -1.26 -8.47 12.22
CA GLU A 53 0.02 -7.95 12.68
C GLU A 53 -0.03 -6.42 12.80
N ALA A 54 -0.51 -5.72 11.76
CA ALA A 54 -0.59 -4.27 11.75
C ALA A 54 -1.79 -3.70 12.52
N LYS A 55 -2.73 -4.57 12.95
CA LYS A 55 -4.02 -4.20 13.53
C LYS A 55 -4.75 -3.17 12.64
N MET A 56 -4.69 -3.39 11.33
CA MET A 56 -5.15 -2.45 10.31
C MET A 56 -5.98 -3.14 9.24
N ARG A 57 -7.31 -3.01 9.33
CA ARG A 57 -8.26 -3.51 8.32
C ARG A 57 -8.34 -2.65 7.06
N ARG A 58 -8.04 -1.35 7.22
CA ARG A 58 -8.13 -0.35 6.16
C ARG A 58 -6.92 0.56 6.24
N TRP A 59 -6.32 0.80 5.08
CA TRP A 59 -5.29 1.82 4.90
C TRP A 59 -5.86 3.21 5.18
N THR A 60 -5.05 4.07 5.79
CA THR A 60 -5.37 5.48 6.06
C THR A 60 -4.10 6.31 5.91
N ASP A 61 -4.03 7.13 4.87
CA ASP A 61 -2.92 8.04 4.59
C ASP A 61 -3.24 9.51 4.87
N GLY A 62 -4.48 9.83 5.22
CA GLY A 62 -4.92 11.19 5.50
C GLY A 62 -5.22 12.03 4.25
N ARG A 63 -5.29 11.41 3.07
CA ARG A 63 -5.69 12.08 1.82
C ARG A 63 -7.17 11.89 1.54
N SER A 64 -7.74 12.84 0.79
CA SER A 64 -9.11 12.76 0.27
C SER A 64 -9.12 11.95 -1.02
N TRP A 65 -9.88 10.85 -1.04
CA TRP A 65 -9.94 9.93 -2.18
C TRP A 65 -11.34 9.89 -2.79
N SER A 66 -11.41 9.75 -4.11
CA SER A 66 -12.66 9.52 -4.83
C SER A 66 -13.35 8.21 -4.40
N ALA A 67 -14.59 8.01 -4.85
CA ALA A 67 -15.19 6.68 -4.79
C ALA A 67 -14.35 5.65 -5.57
N SER A 68 -14.38 4.39 -5.14
CA SER A 68 -13.61 3.32 -5.78
C SER A 68 -14.04 3.08 -7.22
N ARG A 69 -13.07 2.65 -8.02
CA ARG A 69 -13.29 2.10 -9.37
C ARG A 69 -12.59 0.75 -9.46
N VAL A 70 -13.25 -0.23 -10.07
CA VAL A 70 -12.66 -1.55 -10.30
C VAL A 70 -11.89 -1.52 -11.61
N THR A 71 -10.61 -1.89 -11.56
CA THR A 71 -9.73 -2.03 -12.73
C THR A 71 -9.07 -3.40 -12.66
N GLY A 72 -9.65 -4.39 -13.35
CA GLY A 72 -9.22 -5.79 -13.23
C GLY A 72 -9.36 -6.29 -11.78
N ALA A 73 -8.26 -6.74 -11.20
CA ALA A 73 -8.22 -7.20 -9.80
C ALA A 73 -7.99 -6.07 -8.78
N PHE A 74 -7.88 -4.81 -9.21
CA PHE A 74 -7.52 -3.68 -8.35
C PHE A 74 -8.69 -2.74 -8.10
N LEU A 75 -8.67 -2.13 -6.92
CA LEU A 75 -9.45 -0.92 -6.63
C LEU A 75 -8.56 0.29 -6.84
N THR A 76 -8.98 1.19 -7.73
CA THR A 76 -8.29 2.44 -8.03
C THR A 76 -9.07 3.63 -7.50
N TYR A 77 -8.35 4.62 -7.02
CA TYR A 77 -8.86 5.85 -6.42
C TYR A 77 -8.12 7.04 -7.04
N ARG A 78 -8.79 8.17 -7.21
CA ARG A 78 -8.16 9.44 -7.59
C ARG A 78 -8.12 10.35 -6.38
N GLU A 79 -6.99 10.99 -6.14
CA GLU A 79 -6.85 12.00 -5.10
C GLU A 79 -7.73 13.21 -5.46
N MET A 80 -8.49 13.67 -4.48
CA MET A 80 -9.36 14.84 -4.59
C MET A 80 -8.62 16.06 -4.04
N GLU A 81 -8.93 17.24 -4.58
CA GLU A 81 -8.54 18.52 -3.96
C GLU A 81 -9.16 18.70 -2.58
#